data_AF-A0A8K0EAE5-F1
#
_entry.id   AF-A0A8K0EAE5-F1
#
_cell.length_a   1.000
_cell.length_b   1.000
_cell.length_c   1.000
_cell.angle_alpha   90.00
_cell.angle_beta   90.00
_cell.angle_gamma   90.00
#
_symmetry.space_group_name_H-M   'P 1'
#
loop_
_entity.id
_entity.type
_entity.pdbx_description
1 polymer ?
#
loop_
_entity_poly.entity_id
_entity_poly.type
_entity_poly.pdbx_seq_one_letter_code
_entity_poly.pdbx_strand_id
1 'polypeptide(L)' 'MSLMMACWKENDFKDSACAKEITAFHKCTEEATKERQGVKEADLKGVVQEGRLTSRNINKLLQRFPHPVKPH' A
#
# COMPACT_ATOMS: atom_id res chain seq x y z
N MET A 1 -15.14 -2.93 1.36
CA MET A 1 -15.18 -4.39 1.68
C MET A 1 -16.43 -4.77 2.47
N SER A 2 -16.77 -4.08 3.57
CA SER A 2 -17.92 -4.40 4.43
C SER A 2 -19.27 -4.49 3.71
N LEU A 3 -19.58 -3.54 2.81
CA LEU A 3 -20.86 -3.50 2.09
C LEU A 3 -21.06 -4.69 1.13
N MET A 4 -19.99 -5.10 0.42
CA MET A 4 -20.02 -6.26 -0.46
C MET A 4 -20.30 -7.55 0.32
N MET A 5 -19.66 -7.73 1.48
CA MET A 5 -19.89 -8.90 2.35
C MET A 5 -21.31 -8.92 2.93
N ALA A 6 -21.86 -7.75 3.28
CA ALA A 6 -23.23 -7.62 3.76
C ALA A 6 -24.24 -8.02 2.68
N CYS A 7 -24.09 -7.47 1.47
CA CYS A 7 -24.94 -7.83 0.34
C CYS A 7 -24.85 -9.32 0.02
N TRP A 8 -23.64 -9.89 -0.01
CA TRP A 8 -23.46 -11.32 -0.22
C TRP A 8 -24.18 -12.15 0.84
N LYS A 9 -24.08 -11.79 2.11
CA LYS A 9 -24.76 -12.50 3.19
C LYS A 9 -26.29 -12.51 3.02
N GLU A 10 -26.86 -11.41 2.54
CA GLU A 10 -28.31 -11.29 2.31
C GLU A 10 -28.80 -12.00 1.04
N ASN A 11 -27.91 -12.25 0.08
CA ASN A 11 -28.25 -12.76 -1.24
C ASN A 11 -27.60 -14.12 -1.55
N ASP A 12 -27.30 -14.93 -0.53
CA ASP A 12 -26.66 -16.24 -0.65
C ASP A 12 -25.36 -16.20 -1.49
N PHE A 13 -24.57 -15.15 -1.32
CA PHE A 13 -23.30 -14.92 -2.02
C PHE A 13 -23.42 -14.88 -3.55
N LYS A 14 -24.60 -14.50 -4.08
CA LYS A 14 -24.80 -14.33 -5.53
C LYS A 14 -24.21 -13.01 -6.02
N ASP A 15 -23.18 -13.09 -6.85
CA ASP A 15 -22.54 -11.90 -7.43
C ASP A 15 -23.48 -11.06 -8.30
N SER A 16 -24.43 -11.69 -9.00
CA SER A 16 -25.41 -10.97 -9.81
C SER A 16 -26.31 -10.04 -8.99
N ALA A 17 -26.60 -10.40 -7.74
CA ALA A 17 -27.40 -9.58 -6.82
C ALA A 17 -26.60 -8.39 -6.24
N CYS A 18 -25.27 -8.55 -6.12
CA CYS A 18 -24.37 -7.59 -5.47
C CYS A 18 -23.41 -6.88 -6.45
N ALA A 19 -23.75 -6.84 -7.74
CA ALA A 19 -22.87 -6.34 -8.80
C ALA A 19 -22.42 -4.90 -8.56
N LYS A 20 -23.27 -4.07 -7.94
CA LYS A 20 -22.94 -2.67 -7.60
C LYS A 20 -21.85 -2.60 -6.53
N GLU A 21 -22.02 -3.35 -5.44
CA GLU A 21 -21.10 -3.40 -4.31
C GLU A 21 -19.75 -4.01 -4.72
N ILE A 22 -19.77 -5.02 -5.59
CA ILE A 22 -18.57 -5.65 -6.16
C ILE A 22 -17.82 -4.65 -7.05
N THR A 23 -18.52 -3.94 -7.95
CA THR A 23 -17.90 -2.95 -8.83
C THR A 23 -17.26 -1.81 -8.03
N ALA A 24 -17.97 -1.31 -7.01
CA ALA A 24 -17.44 -0.29 -6.11
C ALA A 24 -16.20 -0.79 -5.33
N PHE A 25 -16.22 -2.04 -4.86
CA PHE A 25 -15.08 -2.65 -4.20
C PHE A 25 -13.88 -2.78 -5.13
N HIS A 26 -14.07 -3.29 -6.35
CA HIS A 26 -13.00 -3.43 -7.33
C HIS A 26 -12.36 -2.08 -7.66
N LYS A 27 -13.16 -1.04 -7.90
CA LYS A 27 -12.65 0.31 -8.13
C LYS A 27 -11.75 0.80 -6.98
N CYS A 28 -12.20 0.62 -5.74
CA CYS A 28 -11.43 0.98 -4.56
C CYS A 28 -10.10 0.19 -4.47
N THR A 29 -10.11 -1.10 -4.80
CA THR A 29 -8.89 -1.92 -4.80
C THR A 29 -7.93 -1.54 -5.93
N GLU A 30 -8.43 -1.18 -7.10
CA GLU A 30 -7.61 -0.69 -8.22
C GLU A 30 -6.91 0.63 -7.86
N GLU A 31 -7.62 1.55 -7.20
CA GLU A 31 -7.03 2.80 -6.71
C GLU A 31 -5.95 2.51 -5.65
N ALA A 32 -6.24 1.67 -4.66
CA ALA A 32 -5.28 1.31 -3.61
C ALA A 32 -4.04 0.56 -4.16
N THR A 33 -4.21 -0.27 -5.20
CA THR A 33 -3.09 -0.97 -5.84
C THR A 33 -2.21 -0.02 -6.64
N LYS A 34 -2.81 0.94 -7.37
CA LYS A 34 -2.08 2.00 -8.07
C LYS A 34 -1.30 2.88 -7.09
N GLU A 35 -1.92 3.27 -5.98
CA GLU A 35 -1.26 4.05 -4.93
C GLU A 35 -0.05 3.30 -4.37
N ARG A 36 -0.22 2.02 -4.00
CA ARG A 36 0.89 1.17 -3.52
C ARG A 36 2.02 1.03 -4.54
N GLN A 37 1.70 0.95 -5.84
CA GLN A 37 2.72 0.92 -6.89
C GLN A 37 3.46 2.26 -6.98
N GLY A 38 2.74 3.38 -6.93
CA GLY A 38 3.33 4.72 -6.89
C GLY A 38 4.27 4.92 -5.70
N VAL A 39 3.90 4.44 -4.51
CA VAL A 39 4.76 4.44 -3.31
C VAL A 39 6.03 3.62 -3.54
N LYS A 40 5.91 2.39 -4.05
CA LYS A 40 7.07 1.54 -4.35
C LYS A 40 8.01 2.20 -5.37
N GLU A 41 7.45 2.83 -6.40
CA GLU A 41 8.25 3.55 -7.38
C GLU A 41 8.94 4.77 -6.80
N ALA A 42 8.24 5.54 -5.95
CA ALA A 42 8.82 6.68 -5.23
C ALA A 42 9.96 6.22 -4.32
N ASP A 43 9.79 5.12 -3.60
CA ASP A 43 10.82 4.51 -2.75
C ASP A 43 12.07 4.12 -3.55
N LEU A 44 11.89 3.46 -4.68
CA LEU A 44 12.99 3.08 -5.59
C LEU A 44 13.74 4.29 -6.14
N LYS A 45 12.98 5.33 -6.54
CA LYS A 45 13.52 6.60 -7.04
C LYS A 45 14.11 7.47 -5.92
N GLY A 46 13.86 7.14 -4.65
CA GLY A 46 14.33 7.91 -3.50
C GLY A 46 13.56 9.21 -3.28
N VAL A 47 12.32 9.29 -3.76
CA VAL A 47 11.44 10.44 -3.56
C VAL A 47 10.86 10.36 -2.16
N VAL A 48 11.07 11.41 -1.36
CA VAL A 48 10.60 11.50 0.03
C VAL A 48 9.07 11.65 0.02
N GLN A 49 8.37 10.74 0.69
CA GLN A 49 6.92 10.84 0.87
C GLN A 49 6.61 11.39 2.27
N GLU A 50 5.80 12.44 2.33
CA GLU A 50 5.13 12.94 3.56
C GLU A 50 6.04 13.04 4.80
N GLY A 51 7.29 13.49 4.60
CA GLY A 51 8.26 13.67 5.70
C GLY A 51 9.00 12.42 6.15
N ARG A 52 8.79 11.25 5.53
CA ARG A 52 9.59 10.03 5.74
C ARG A 52 10.61 9.83 4.62
N LEU A 53 11.88 9.72 4.99
CA LEU A 53 12.95 9.34 4.07
C LEU A 53 12.78 7.88 3.64
N THR A 54 13.01 7.61 2.35
CA THR A 54 13.01 6.24 1.84
C THR A 54 14.20 5.47 2.42
N SER A 55 14.07 4.14 2.51
CA SER A 55 15.16 3.27 3.02
C SER A 55 16.47 3.49 2.28
N ARG A 56 16.43 3.79 0.98
CA ARG A 56 17.61 4.09 0.17
C ARG A 56 18.31 5.37 0.63
N ASN A 57 17.55 6.42 0.90
CA ASN A 57 18.09 7.68 1.39
C ASN A 57 18.59 7.56 2.82
N ILE A 58 17.89 6.81 3.68
CA ILE A 58 18.34 6.50 5.04
C ILE A 58 19.67 5.75 4.99
N ASN A 59 19.80 4.71 4.18
CA ASN A 59 21.03 3.93 4.07
C ASN A 59 22.21 4.79 3.57
N LYS A 60 21.98 5.68 2.59
CA LYS A 60 23.00 6.65 2.16
C LYS A 60 23.43 7.59 3.29
N LEU A 61 22.49 8.02 4.15
CA LEU A 61 22.79 8.86 5.31
C LEU A 61 23.59 8.09 6.37
N LEU A 62 23.18 6.85 6.68
CA LEU A 62 23.86 5.98 7.65
C LEU A 62 25.28 5.61 7.19
N GLN A 63 25.52 5.49 5.88
CA GLN A 63 26.88 5.30 5.34
C GLN A 63 27.81 6.49 5.60
N ARG A 64 27.27 7.71 5.71
CA ARG A 64 28.07 8.91 6.06
C ARG A 64 28.39 8.97 7.55
N PHE A 65 27.51 8.42 8.38
CA PHE A 65 27.64 8.41 9.84
C PHE A 65 27.44 6.97 10.38
N PRO A 66 28.39 6.07 10.12
CA PRO A 66 28.25 4.67 10.52
C PRO A 66 28.27 4.53 12.05
N HIS A 67 27.51 3.57 12.57
CA HIS A 67 27.55 3.25 13.98
C HIS A 67 28.95 2.74 14.37
N PRO A 68 29.56 3.22 15.48
CA PRO A 68 30.85 2.72 15.92
C PRO A 68 30.73 1.23 16.25
N VAL A 69 31.51 0.40 15.55
CA VAL A 69 31.60 -1.03 15.87
C VAL A 69 32.43 -1.13 17.13
N LYS A 70 31.85 -1.60 18.25
CA LYS A 70 32.65 -1.90 19.45
C LYS A 70 33.55 -3.10 19.12
N PRO A 71 34.88 -2.98 19.25
CA PRO A 71 35.75 -4.13 19.17
C PRO A 71 35.39 -5.08 20.32
N HIS A 72 35.26 -6.36 19.99
CA HIS A 72 35.02 -7.45 20.94
C HIS A 72 36.28 -7.70 21.77
#